data_AF-A0A8T5LY47-F1
#
_entry.id   AF-A0A8T5LY47-F1
#
_cell.length_a   1.000
_cell.length_b   1.000
_cell.length_c   1.000
_cell.angle_alpha   90.00
_cell.angle_beta   90.00
_cell.angle_gamma   90.00
#
_symmetry.space_group_name_H-M   'P 1'
#
loop_
_entity.id
_entity.type
_entity.pdbx_description
1 polymer ?
#
loop_
_entity_poly.entity_id
_entity_poly.type
_entity_poly.pdbx_seq_one_letter_code
_entity_poly.pdbx_strand_id
1 'polypeptide(L)'
;NKFFKIKFKNNVLKGVASYHGLVKGFVKVVFKENDLSKIEKNDVLVMSMTFTNSVKVLTKVAAIITDEGGILSHAAIISREIKKPCIIGTKIATQVLKDGDFVEVDANKGIIKIIKRK
;
A
#
# COMPACT_ATOMS: atom_id res chain seq x y z
N ASN A 1 -11.67 17.46 -23.65
CA ASN A 1 -10.88 17.35 -22.40
C ASN A 1 -11.78 17.06 -21.19
N LYS A 2 -12.14 15.79 -21.00
CA LYS A 2 -13.06 15.35 -19.94
C LYS A 2 -12.30 15.03 -18.65
N PHE A 3 -12.43 15.93 -17.68
CA PHE A 3 -12.62 15.66 -16.25
C PHE A 3 -11.97 14.40 -15.66
N PHE A 4 -10.73 14.51 -15.18
CA PHE A 4 -10.26 13.73 -14.03
C PHE A 4 -10.62 14.47 -12.73
N LYS A 5 -11.92 14.60 -12.45
CA LYS A 5 -12.40 14.86 -11.08
C LYS A 5 -12.52 13.49 -10.41
N ILE A 6 -11.44 13.03 -9.77
CA ILE A 6 -11.48 11.87 -8.88
C ILE A 6 -12.39 12.26 -7.71
N LYS A 7 -13.66 11.85 -7.78
CA LYS A 7 -14.61 11.98 -6.68
C LYS A 7 -14.05 11.18 -5.50
N PHE A 8 -13.50 11.87 -4.50
CA PHE A 8 -13.27 11.33 -3.16
C PHE A 8 -14.61 10.89 -2.59
N LYS A 9 -14.97 9.62 -2.77
CA LYS A 9 -16.11 9.01 -2.08
C LYS A 9 -15.56 8.47 -0.76
N ASN A 10 -15.48 9.38 0.24
CA ASN A 10 -15.21 9.21 1.67
C ASN A 10 -14.68 7.83 2.12
N ASN A 11 -13.36 7.62 2.12
CA ASN A 11 -12.62 6.44 2.64
C ASN A 11 -12.09 5.45 1.59
N VAL A 12 -12.11 5.77 0.31
CA VAL A 12 -11.54 4.90 -0.74
C VAL A 12 -10.40 5.60 -1.48
N LEU A 13 -9.24 4.94 -1.51
CA LEU A 13 -8.11 5.27 -2.35
C LEU A 13 -8.00 4.29 -3.51
N LYS A 14 -7.34 4.71 -4.58
CA LYS A 14 -7.11 3.89 -5.77
C LYS A 14 -5.64 3.95 -6.18
N GLY A 15 -5.19 2.87 -6.80
CA GLY A 15 -3.89 2.79 -7.45
C GLY A 15 -3.89 1.67 -8.49
N VAL A 16 -2.70 1.29 -8.93
CA VAL A 16 -2.50 0.20 -9.88
C VAL A 16 -2.10 -1.06 -9.12
N ALA A 17 -2.78 -2.17 -9.37
CA ALA A 17 -2.39 -3.45 -8.80
C ALA A 17 -1.13 -3.98 -9.48
N SER A 18 -0.12 -4.38 -8.69
CA SER A 18 1.07 -5.09 -9.19
C SER A 18 1.04 -6.58 -8.87
N TYR A 19 0.37 -6.97 -7.78
CA TYR A 19 0.07 -8.35 -7.45
C TYR A 19 -1.29 -8.42 -6.76
N HIS A 20 -2.08 -9.43 -7.15
CA HIS A 20 -3.48 -9.59 -6.79
C HIS A 20 -3.66 -10.12 -5.36
N GLY A 21 -4.89 -9.98 -4.85
CA GLY A 21 -5.32 -10.47 -3.54
C GLY A 21 -6.18 -9.48 -2.77
N LEU A 22 -6.84 -9.99 -1.74
CA LEU A 22 -7.74 -9.24 -0.87
C LEU A 22 -7.33 -9.51 0.58
N VAL A 23 -6.92 -8.47 1.30
CA VAL A 23 -6.49 -8.59 2.69
C VAL A 23 -6.99 -7.42 3.53
N LYS A 24 -6.96 -7.60 4.85
CA LYS A 24 -7.22 -6.55 5.83
C LYS A 24 -6.06 -6.49 6.82
N GLY A 25 -5.77 -5.30 7.33
CA GLY A 25 -4.73 -5.13 8.33
C GLY A 25 -4.64 -3.69 8.82
N PHE A 26 -3.81 -3.49 9.84
CA PHE A 26 -3.50 -2.18 10.36
C PHE A 26 -2.44 -1.49 9.51
N VAL A 27 -2.65 -0.22 9.24
CA VAL A 27 -1.72 0.60 8.48
C VAL A 27 -0.47 0.88 9.31
N LYS A 28 0.69 0.72 8.67
CA LYS A 28 1.97 1.28 9.09
C LYS A 28 2.53 2.13 7.97
N VAL A 29 2.59 3.43 8.18
CA VAL A 29 3.18 4.40 7.28
C VAL A 29 4.67 4.53 7.59
N VAL A 30 5.50 4.30 6.59
CA VAL A 30 6.96 4.29 6.69
C VAL A 30 7.53 5.33 5.76
N PHE A 31 8.26 6.30 6.32
CA PHE A 31 8.95 7.33 5.56
C PHE A 31 10.45 7.09 5.45
N LYS A 32 11.03 6.36 6.42
CA LYS A 32 12.47 6.05 6.47
C LYS A 32 12.68 4.57 6.75
N GLU A 33 13.83 4.05 6.34
CA GLU A 33 14.17 2.63 6.52
C GLU A 33 14.15 2.20 8.00
N ASN A 34 14.58 3.07 8.93
CA ASN A 34 14.52 2.79 10.37
C ASN A 34 13.10 2.53 10.89
N ASP A 35 12.07 3.07 10.23
CA ASP A 35 10.67 2.86 10.63
C ASP A 35 10.17 1.44 10.29
N LEU A 36 10.89 0.70 9.44
CA LEU A 36 10.54 -0.68 9.10
C LEU A 36 10.58 -1.62 10.31
N SER A 37 11.34 -1.26 11.35
CA SER A 37 11.39 -2.00 12.62
C SER A 37 10.06 -2.02 13.38
N LYS A 38 9.17 -1.06 13.10
CA LYS A 38 7.84 -0.92 13.74
C LYS A 38 6.76 -1.80 13.10
N ILE A 39 7.09 -2.47 12.00
CA ILE A 39 6.15 -3.29 11.23
C ILE A 39 6.00 -4.65 11.92
N GLU A 40 4.75 -4.99 12.20
CA GLU A 40 4.37 -6.29 12.73
C GLU A 40 3.83 -7.21 11.63
N LYS A 41 3.64 -8.48 11.99
CA LYS A 41 3.11 -9.48 11.08
C LYS A 41 1.68 -9.10 10.68
N ASN A 42 1.39 -9.21 9.38
CA ASN A 42 0.09 -8.90 8.77
C ASN A 42 -0.31 -7.41 8.76
N ASP A 43 0.60 -6.49 9.08
CA ASP A 43 0.36 -5.07 8.84
C ASP A 43 0.23 -4.76 7.34
N VAL A 44 -0.44 -3.66 7.02
CA VAL A 44 -0.46 -3.06 5.69
C VAL A 44 0.59 -1.97 5.65
N LEU A 45 1.66 -2.22 4.90
CA LEU A 45 2.74 -1.26 4.74
C LEU A 45 2.37 -0.19 3.73
N VAL A 46 2.50 1.07 4.13
CA VAL A 46 2.29 2.25 3.29
C VAL A 46 3.59 3.04 3.24
N MET A 47 4.09 3.36 2.05
CA MET A 47 5.32 4.15 1.88
C MET A 47 5.27 4.97 0.59
N SER A 48 6.11 5.98 0.44
CA SER A 48 6.14 6.74 -0.82
C SER A 48 6.75 5.92 -1.95
N MET A 49 7.95 5.39 -1.71
CA MET A 49 8.71 4.53 -2.63
C MET A 49 9.35 3.38 -1.85
N THR A 50 9.57 2.23 -2.50
CA THR A 50 10.17 1.05 -1.87
C THR A 50 11.69 1.17 -1.69
N PHE A 51 12.20 0.74 -0.54
CA PHE A 51 13.64 0.63 -0.29
C PHE A 51 14.19 -0.73 -0.76
N THR A 52 15.40 -0.73 -1.28
CA THR A 52 16.08 -1.92 -1.82
C THR A 52 16.38 -2.98 -0.75
N ASN A 53 16.61 -2.56 0.51
CA ASN A 53 16.96 -3.46 1.62
C ASN A 53 15.75 -3.99 2.43
N SER A 54 14.51 -3.74 2.00
CA SER A 54 13.31 -4.06 2.82
C SER A 54 12.77 -5.48 2.70
N VAL A 55 13.37 -6.36 1.88
CA VAL A 55 12.76 -7.64 1.47
C VAL A 55 12.30 -8.49 2.66
N LYS A 56 13.12 -8.62 3.72
CA LYS A 56 12.77 -9.41 4.92
C LYS A 56 11.54 -8.88 5.68
N VAL A 57 11.27 -7.58 5.57
CA VAL A 57 10.12 -6.94 6.21
C VAL A 57 8.89 -7.08 5.32
N LEU A 58 9.07 -6.93 4.00
CA LEU A 58 8.01 -7.10 3.01
C LEU A 58 7.38 -8.49 3.04
N THR A 59 8.11 -9.54 3.40
CA THR A 59 7.53 -10.89 3.53
C THR A 59 6.57 -11.02 4.72
N LYS A 60 6.69 -10.17 5.75
CA LYS A 60 5.87 -10.22 6.97
C LYS A 60 4.53 -9.49 6.81
N VAL A 61 4.45 -8.51 5.91
CA VAL A 61 3.25 -7.67 5.75
C VAL A 61 2.11 -8.45 5.08
N ALA A 62 0.89 -8.00 5.27
CA ALA A 62 -0.29 -8.49 4.57
C ALA A 62 -0.38 -7.88 3.16
N ALA A 63 -0.06 -6.60 3.00
CA ALA A 63 -0.06 -5.89 1.72
C ALA A 63 0.94 -4.73 1.70
N ILE A 64 1.26 -4.28 0.48
CA ILE A 64 2.13 -3.14 0.22
C ILE A 64 1.33 -2.08 -0.55
N ILE A 65 1.43 -0.83 -0.10
CA ILE A 65 0.83 0.33 -0.75
C ILE A 65 1.93 1.37 -0.99
N THR A 66 2.03 1.87 -2.22
CA THR A 66 2.97 2.96 -2.53
C THR A 66 2.30 4.18 -3.17
N ASP A 67 2.82 5.37 -2.86
CA ASP A 67 2.39 6.59 -3.55
C ASP A 67 2.93 6.65 -4.97
N GLU A 68 4.19 6.24 -5.13
CA GLU A 68 4.93 6.29 -6.38
C GLU A 68 5.22 4.90 -6.94
N GLY A 69 5.71 4.87 -8.18
CA GLY A 69 6.04 3.65 -8.90
C GLY A 69 5.03 3.26 -9.96
N GLY A 70 5.54 2.66 -11.04
CA GLY A 70 4.77 2.02 -12.10
C GLY A 70 4.91 0.50 -12.07
N ILE A 71 4.29 -0.19 -13.02
CA ILE A 71 4.25 -1.67 -13.04
C ILE A 71 5.64 -2.33 -13.12
N LEU A 72 6.67 -1.60 -13.54
CA LEU A 72 8.07 -2.03 -13.60
C LEU A 72 8.92 -1.54 -12.42
N SER A 73 8.31 -0.90 -11.42
CA SER A 73 9.04 -0.40 -10.24
C SER A 73 9.52 -1.54 -9.35
N HIS A 74 10.52 -1.26 -8.52
CA HIS A 74 11.02 -2.20 -7.52
C HIS A 74 9.88 -2.75 -6.63
N ALA A 75 8.97 -1.88 -6.17
CA ALA A 75 7.77 -2.24 -5.41
C ALA A 75 6.91 -3.32 -6.10
N ALA A 76 6.74 -3.16 -7.42
CA ALA A 76 5.92 -4.02 -8.24
C ALA A 76 6.62 -5.35 -8.54
N ILE A 77 7.94 -5.34 -8.77
CA ILE A 77 8.71 -6.56 -9.04
C ILE A 77 8.76 -7.41 -7.77
N ILE A 78 9.18 -6.83 -6.65
CA ILE A 78 9.36 -7.59 -5.41
C ILE A 78 8.03 -8.15 -4.90
N SER A 79 6.92 -7.41 -5.01
CA SER A 79 5.60 -7.88 -4.55
C SER A 79 5.16 -9.16 -5.25
N ARG A 80 5.47 -9.29 -6.55
CA ARG A 80 5.20 -10.50 -7.34
C ARG A 80 6.07 -11.68 -6.91
N GLU A 81 7.34 -11.44 -6.60
CA GLU A 81 8.27 -12.46 -6.12
C GLU A 81 7.84 -13.04 -4.77
N ILE A 82 7.48 -12.15 -3.83
CA ILE A 82 7.03 -12.56 -2.49
C ILE A 82 5.54 -12.90 -2.40
N LYS A 83 4.82 -12.80 -3.52
CA LYS A 83 3.37 -13.06 -3.64
C LYS A 83 2.52 -12.30 -2.63
N LYS A 84 2.80 -11.00 -2.45
CA LYS A 84 2.05 -10.13 -1.53
C LYS A 84 1.18 -9.15 -2.31
N PRO A 85 -0.12 -9.01 -1.95
CA PRO A 85 -1.00 -8.00 -2.54
C PRO A 85 -0.35 -6.63 -2.52
N CYS A 86 -0.32 -5.96 -3.66
CA CYS A 86 0.40 -4.70 -3.78
C CYS A 86 -0.30 -3.74 -4.73
N ILE A 87 -0.53 -2.51 -4.24
CA ILE A 87 -1.11 -1.40 -4.98
C ILE A 87 -0.10 -0.26 -5.01
N ILE A 88 0.29 0.15 -6.21
CA ILE A 88 1.29 1.18 -6.43
C ILE A 88 0.67 2.43 -7.03
N GLY A 89 1.41 3.53 -7.01
CA GLY A 89 1.05 4.73 -7.74
C GLY A 89 -0.23 5.41 -7.21
N THR A 90 -0.51 5.27 -5.91
CA THR A 90 -1.71 5.86 -5.28
C THR A 90 -1.64 7.40 -5.15
N LYS A 91 -0.44 7.97 -5.31
CA LYS A 91 -0.10 9.41 -5.23
C LYS A 91 -0.29 10.10 -3.88
N ILE A 92 -1.17 9.58 -3.02
CA ILE A 92 -1.63 10.27 -1.81
C ILE A 92 -1.85 9.34 -0.60
N ALA A 93 -1.52 8.05 -0.69
CA ALA A 93 -1.76 7.11 0.40
C ALA A 93 -1.00 7.47 1.67
N THR A 94 0.26 7.88 1.61
CA THR A 94 1.01 8.29 2.82
C THR A 94 0.44 9.53 3.51
N GLN A 95 -0.31 10.36 2.77
CA GLN A 95 -0.94 11.58 3.29
C GLN A 95 -2.34 11.30 3.87
N VAL A 96 -3.05 10.32 3.33
CA VAL A 96 -4.44 10.02 3.71
C VAL A 96 -4.54 8.92 4.76
N LEU A 97 -3.70 7.89 4.69
CA LEU A 97 -3.65 6.79 5.64
C LEU A 97 -2.78 7.18 6.83
N LYS A 98 -3.21 6.79 8.03
CA LYS A 98 -2.47 7.04 9.27
C LYS A 98 -2.12 5.73 9.95
N ASP A 99 -1.02 5.74 10.71
CA ASP A 99 -0.64 4.61 11.54
C ASP A 99 -1.78 4.14 12.43
N GLY A 100 -2.10 2.84 12.36
CA GLY A 100 -3.17 2.20 13.11
C GLY A 100 -4.56 2.30 12.47
N ASP A 101 -4.72 2.96 11.32
CA ASP A 101 -5.96 2.82 10.54
C ASP A 101 -6.16 1.36 10.13
N PHE A 102 -7.39 0.85 10.25
CA PHE A 102 -7.72 -0.50 9.79
C PHE A 102 -8.30 -0.42 8.38
N VAL A 103 -7.66 -1.08 7.42
CA VAL A 103 -7.99 -0.98 5.99
C VAL A 103 -8.24 -2.35 5.36
N GLU A 104 -9.03 -2.36 4.29
CA GLU A 104 -9.15 -3.44 3.33
C GLU A 104 -8.41 -3.06 2.05
N VAL A 105 -7.53 -3.94 1.59
CA VAL A 105 -6.76 -3.79 0.36
C VAL A 105 -7.27 -4.81 -0.65
N ASP A 106 -8.03 -4.35 -1.64
CA ASP A 106 -8.49 -5.14 -2.79
C ASP A 106 -7.55 -4.85 -3.98
N ALA A 107 -6.44 -5.58 -4.03
CA ALA A 107 -5.49 -5.50 -5.13
C ALA A 107 -5.98 -6.25 -6.39
N ASN A 108 -7.17 -6.84 -6.39
CA ASN A 108 -7.80 -7.29 -7.63
C ASN A 108 -8.41 -6.10 -8.38
N LYS A 109 -8.90 -5.10 -7.63
CA LYS A 109 -9.54 -3.89 -8.18
C LYS A 109 -8.67 -2.64 -8.10
N GLY A 110 -7.51 -2.72 -7.46
CA GLY A 110 -6.64 -1.56 -7.20
C GLY A 110 -7.28 -0.57 -6.23
N ILE A 111 -8.01 -1.07 -5.22
CA ILE A 111 -8.81 -0.27 -4.29
C ILE A 111 -8.30 -0.50 -2.86
N ILE A 112 -8.19 0.59 -2.10
CA ILE A 112 -7.91 0.56 -0.66
C ILE A 112 -9.08 1.25 0.04
N LYS A 113 -9.73 0.56 0.97
CA LYS A 113 -10.87 1.06 1.72
C LYS A 113 -10.54 1.16 3.19
N ILE A 114 -10.75 2.34 3.78
CA ILE A 114 -10.57 2.55 5.22
C ILE A 114 -11.83 2.04 5.93
N ILE A 115 -11.67 1.01 6.75
CA ILE A 115 -12.74 0.39 7.52
C ILE A 115 -12.93 1.13 8.84
N LYS A 116 -11.82 1.45 9.53
CA LYS A 116 -11.82 2.14 10.83
C LYS A 116 -10.62 3.07 10.93
N ARG A 117 -10.83 4.27 11.48
CA ARG A 117 -9.74 5.20 11.83
C ARG A 117 -9.22 4.89 13.24
N LYS A 118 -7.93 5.14 13.46
CA LYS A 118 -7.33 5.10 14.80
C LYS A 118 -8.00 6.11 15.75
#